data_AF-A0A2E3RNS0-F1
#
_entry.id   AF-A0A2E3RNS0-F1
#
_cell.length_a   1.000
_cell.length_b   1.000
_cell.length_c   1.000
_cell.angle_alpha   90.00
_cell.angle_beta   90.00
_cell.angle_gamma   90.00
#
_symmetry.space_group_name_H-M   'P 1'
#
loop_
_entity.id
_entity.type
_entity.pdbx_description
1 polymer ?
#
loop_
_entity_poly.entity_id
_entity_poly.type
_entity_poly.pdbx_seq_one_letter_code
_entity_poly.pdbx_strand_id
1 'polypeptide(L)'
;MSRHESDPTGVGQVPPSWSVVHGITMVGLVGIYFFVVYCNVRGMLAIFGTSVAGVLTTIGISLLMSGFLVWMIMFAELPELIHRHWIPTRRARRGLCPACGHDVSATTSSCPECGHDGRTPGAYRFGWATIQRFSLMLLLGWLIGCVVGEWWSWRDESGFRRSVETAGSIEASISSRRHREWPADGFIMAYDPAEGFRSVKLRGWPRIPGWKPRDDL
;
A
#
# COMPACT_ATOMS: atom_id res chain seq x y z
N MET A 1 -0.68 28.08 -13.09
CA MET A 1 -1.15 28.29 -14.49
C MET A 1 -0.26 27.50 -15.44
N SER A 2 -0.49 26.20 -15.58
CA SER A 2 0.15 25.36 -16.60
C SER A 2 -0.74 25.37 -17.85
N ARG A 3 -0.26 25.88 -18.99
CA ARG A 3 -0.95 25.71 -20.26
C ARG A 3 -1.13 24.21 -20.48
N HIS A 4 -2.37 23.75 -20.52
CA HIS A 4 -2.71 22.49 -21.15
C HIS A 4 -2.43 22.67 -22.63
N GLU A 5 -1.18 22.40 -23.03
CA GLU A 5 -0.83 22.20 -24.43
C GLU A 5 -1.61 20.95 -24.84
N SER A 6 -2.76 21.16 -25.48
CA SER A 6 -3.60 20.09 -26.00
C SER A 6 -2.76 19.39 -27.07
N ASP A 7 -2.13 18.28 -26.68
CA ASP A 7 -1.33 17.43 -27.56
C ASP A 7 -2.19 17.09 -28.80
N PRO A 8 -1.91 17.71 -29.96
CA PRO A 8 -2.78 17.62 -31.13
C PRO A 8 -2.70 16.24 -31.78
N THR A 9 -1.79 15.37 -31.31
CA THR A 9 -1.47 14.13 -32.00
C THR A 9 -2.41 12.97 -31.64
N GLY A 10 -3.14 13.05 -30.52
CA GLY A 10 -4.06 11.97 -30.09
C GLY A 10 -3.38 10.60 -29.89
N VAL A 11 -2.05 10.54 -29.96
CA VAL A 11 -1.30 9.30 -29.99
C VAL A 11 -1.24 8.71 -28.59
N GLY A 12 -1.73 7.48 -28.45
CA GLY A 12 -1.54 6.70 -27.23
C GLY A 12 -2.34 7.23 -26.03
N GLN A 13 -3.59 7.68 -26.25
CA GLN A 13 -4.51 7.89 -25.14
C GLN A 13 -4.64 6.59 -24.34
N VAL A 14 -4.31 6.66 -23.04
CA VAL A 14 -4.55 5.54 -22.12
C VAL A 14 -6.07 5.34 -22.07
N PRO A 15 -6.59 4.14 -22.34
CA PRO A 15 -8.02 3.91 -22.23
C PRO A 15 -8.47 4.25 -20.80
N PRO A 16 -9.57 5.01 -20.60
CA PRO A 16 -9.98 5.47 -19.27
C PRO A 16 -10.13 4.33 -18.25
N SER A 17 -10.58 3.17 -18.70
CA SER A 17 -10.71 1.97 -17.87
C SER A 17 -9.38 1.54 -17.25
N TRP A 18 -8.28 1.58 -17.99
CA TRP A 18 -6.96 1.17 -17.50
C TRP A 18 -6.44 2.10 -16.40
N SER A 19 -6.59 3.41 -16.56
CA SER A 19 -6.19 4.38 -15.53
C SER A 19 -7.00 4.20 -14.24
N VAL A 20 -8.30 3.93 -14.36
CA VAL A 20 -9.18 3.69 -13.20
C VAL A 20 -8.81 2.39 -12.50
N VAL A 21 -8.67 1.28 -13.23
CA VAL A 21 -8.28 0.00 -12.64
C VAL A 21 -6.94 0.12 -11.93
N HIS A 22 -5.94 0.72 -12.58
CA HIS A 22 -4.62 0.93 -11.98
C HIS A 22 -4.69 1.78 -10.70
N GLY A 23 -5.44 2.87 -10.72
CA GLY A 23 -5.64 3.73 -9.55
C GLY A 23 -6.28 2.98 -8.38
N ILE A 24 -7.34 2.21 -8.64
CA ILE A 24 -8.01 1.38 -7.62
C ILE A 24 -7.05 0.33 -7.07
N THR A 25 -6.29 -0.36 -7.94
CA THR A 25 -5.30 -1.35 -7.52
C THR A 25 -4.23 -0.72 -6.63
N MET A 26 -3.70 0.44 -7.01
CA MET A 26 -2.68 1.14 -6.20
C MET A 26 -3.22 1.57 -4.84
N VAL A 27 -4.41 2.18 -4.79
CA VAL A 27 -5.06 2.55 -3.52
C VAL A 27 -5.31 1.32 -2.65
N GLY A 28 -5.75 0.21 -3.24
CA GLY A 28 -5.96 -1.06 -2.54
C GLY A 28 -4.68 -1.64 -1.95
N LEU A 29 -3.60 -1.72 -2.72
CA LEU A 29 -2.30 -2.22 -2.25
C LEU A 29 -1.72 -1.35 -1.14
N VAL A 30 -1.78 -0.02 -1.30
CA VAL A 30 -1.34 0.93 -0.28
C VAL A 30 -2.22 0.81 0.98
N GLY A 31 -3.53 0.65 0.82
CA GLY A 31 -4.46 0.44 1.93
C GLY A 31 -4.19 -0.85 2.70
N ILE A 32 -3.93 -1.97 2.03
CA ILE A 32 -3.53 -3.23 2.65
C ILE A 32 -2.21 -3.06 3.41
N TYR A 33 -1.23 -2.37 2.82
CA TYR A 33 0.04 -2.09 3.49
C TYR A 33 -0.19 -1.32 4.80
N PHE A 34 -0.94 -0.21 4.76
CA PHE A 34 -1.20 0.58 5.96
C PHE A 34 -2.06 -0.15 6.98
N PHE A 35 -3.00 -1.01 6.56
CA PHE A 35 -3.73 -1.89 7.46
C PHE A 35 -2.78 -2.80 8.26
N VAL A 36 -1.85 -3.47 7.56
CA VAL A 36 -0.87 -4.37 8.21
C VAL A 36 0.02 -3.61 9.17
N VAL A 37 0.57 -2.47 8.74
CA VAL A 37 1.41 -1.60 9.58
C VAL A 37 0.65 -1.12 10.81
N TYR A 38 -0.57 -0.63 10.62
CA TYR A 38 -1.40 -0.10 11.70
C TYR A 38 -1.62 -1.15 12.80
N CYS A 39 -2.05 -2.36 12.41
CA CYS A 39 -2.28 -3.47 13.33
C CYS A 39 -0.98 -3.89 14.05
N ASN A 40 0.15 -3.95 13.32
CA ASN A 40 1.45 -4.29 13.91
C ASN A 40 1.95 -3.23 14.91
N VAL A 41 1.80 -1.95 14.59
CA VAL A 41 2.15 -0.84 15.49
C VAL A 41 1.29 -0.88 16.75
N ARG A 42 -0.03 -1.12 16.63
CA ARG A 42 -0.89 -1.30 17.81
C ARG A 42 -0.47 -2.48 18.67
N GLY A 43 -0.15 -3.61 18.05
CA GLY A 43 0.34 -4.80 18.75
C GLY A 43 1.65 -4.53 19.50
N MET A 44 2.61 -3.89 18.83
CA MET A 44 3.93 -3.57 19.37
C MET A 44 3.89 -2.58 20.54
N LEU A 45 3.08 -1.53 20.42
CA LEU A 45 2.89 -0.54 21.48
C LEU A 45 1.93 -1.00 22.57
N ALA A 46 1.32 -2.17 22.38
CA ALA A 46 0.29 -2.74 23.24
C ALA A 46 -0.79 -1.73 23.63
N ILE A 47 -1.24 -0.96 22.64
CA ILE A 47 -2.32 0.01 22.81
C ILE A 47 -3.62 -0.79 22.68
N PHE A 48 -4.49 -0.69 23.69
CA PHE A 48 -5.81 -1.32 23.71
C PHE A 48 -6.92 -0.26 23.79
N GLY A 49 -8.10 -0.56 23.25
CA GLY A 49 -9.26 0.34 23.23
C GLY A 49 -9.12 1.53 22.26
N THR A 50 -10.06 2.47 22.32
CA THR A 50 -10.17 3.61 21.39
C THR A 50 -9.59 4.91 21.97
N SER A 51 -8.52 4.81 22.76
CA SER A 51 -7.89 6.01 23.33
C SER A 51 -7.40 6.94 22.20
N VAL A 52 -7.81 8.21 22.25
CA VAL A 52 -7.48 9.20 21.20
C VAL A 52 -5.96 9.32 21.03
N ALA A 53 -5.22 9.38 22.15
CA ALA A 53 -3.76 9.44 22.12
C ALA A 53 -3.12 8.20 21.48
N GLY A 54 -3.64 7.00 21.76
CA GLY A 54 -3.14 5.76 21.17
C GLY A 54 -3.41 5.68 19.67
N VAL A 55 -4.61 6.07 19.24
CA VAL A 55 -4.99 6.14 17.83
C VAL A 55 -4.09 7.14 17.09
N LEU A 56 -3.92 8.35 17.61
CA LEU A 56 -3.06 9.38 17.00
C LEU A 56 -1.59 8.95 16.93
N THR A 57 -1.09 8.29 17.97
CA THR A 57 0.29 7.77 17.99
C THR A 57 0.48 6.70 16.90
N THR A 58 -0.47 5.78 16.78
CA THR A 58 -0.44 4.72 15.76
C THR A 58 -0.51 5.30 14.35
N ILE A 59 -1.37 6.30 14.13
CA ILE A 59 -1.50 7.06 12.88
C ILE A 59 -0.19 7.79 12.54
N GLY A 60 0.46 8.42 13.52
CA GLY A 60 1.73 9.11 13.32
C GLY A 60 2.87 8.17 12.94
N ILE A 61 2.96 7.01 13.61
CA ILE A 61 4.00 6.01 13.30
C ILE A 61 3.73 5.34 11.95
N SER A 62 2.47 5.07 11.61
CA SER A 62 2.14 4.51 10.29
C SER A 62 2.54 5.47 9.17
N LEU A 63 2.33 6.78 9.34
CA LEU A 63 2.83 7.81 8.42
C LEU A 63 4.36 7.84 8.34
N LEU A 64 5.06 7.76 9.47
CA LEU A 64 6.53 7.72 9.48
C LEU A 64 7.05 6.52 8.67
N MET A 65 6.41 5.37 8.84
CA MET A 65 6.73 4.15 8.09
C MET A 65 6.40 4.27 6.59
N SER A 66 5.63 5.26 6.14
CA SER A 66 5.35 5.46 4.70
C SER A 66 6.56 5.96 3.90
N GLY A 67 7.66 6.34 4.56
CA GLY A 67 8.84 6.90 3.88
C GLY A 67 9.39 6.04 2.74
N PHE A 68 9.34 4.70 2.84
CA PHE A 68 9.78 3.81 1.75
C PHE A 68 8.78 3.75 0.57
N LEU A 69 7.51 4.14 0.76
CA LEU A 69 6.53 4.20 -0.33
C LEU A 69 6.86 5.32 -1.32
N VAL A 70 7.72 6.27 -0.99
CA VAL A 70 8.17 7.30 -1.95
C VAL A 70 8.77 6.68 -3.22
N TRP A 71 9.41 5.52 -3.09
CA TRP A 71 9.96 4.77 -4.21
C TRP A 71 8.88 4.20 -5.14
N MET A 72 7.63 4.10 -4.67
CA MET A 72 6.48 3.67 -5.46
C MET A 72 5.93 4.75 -6.39
N ILE A 73 6.44 5.98 -6.34
CA ILE A 73 5.96 7.08 -7.18
C ILE A 73 6.05 6.76 -8.67
N MET A 74 7.05 5.96 -9.08
CA MET A 74 7.22 5.52 -10.47
C MET A 74 6.09 4.60 -10.93
N PHE A 75 5.47 3.85 -10.03
CA PHE A 75 4.35 2.97 -10.36
C PHE A 75 3.05 3.74 -10.57
N ALA A 76 2.89 4.93 -9.99
CA ALA A 76 1.68 5.75 -10.17
C ALA A 76 1.46 6.15 -11.64
N GLU A 77 2.54 6.31 -12.42
CA GLU A 77 2.52 6.72 -13.82
C GLU A 77 2.72 5.56 -14.79
N LEU A 78 2.73 4.31 -14.30
CA LEU A 78 3.03 3.14 -15.13
C LEU A 78 2.12 3.02 -16.37
N PRO A 79 0.78 3.22 -16.30
CA PRO A 79 -0.06 3.15 -17.50
C PRO A 79 0.31 4.20 -18.54
N GLU A 80 0.63 5.42 -18.10
CA GLU A 80 1.02 6.53 -18.95
C GLU A 80 2.40 6.28 -19.59
N LEU A 81 3.37 5.81 -18.80
CA LEU A 81 4.70 5.46 -19.28
C LEU A 81 4.65 4.35 -20.34
N ILE A 82 3.83 3.32 -20.13
CA ILE A 82 3.69 2.19 -21.06
C ILE A 82 3.05 2.66 -22.37
N HIS A 83 1.89 3.33 -22.32
CA HIS A 83 1.11 3.63 -23.51
C HIS A 83 1.60 4.86 -24.27
N ARG A 84 2.10 5.89 -23.59
CA ARG A 84 2.58 7.13 -24.23
C ARG A 84 4.03 7.07 -24.65
N HIS A 85 4.88 6.34 -23.93
CA HIS A 85 6.32 6.35 -24.21
C HIS A 85 6.84 5.00 -24.68
N TRP A 86 6.57 3.92 -23.94
CA TRP A 86 7.22 2.64 -24.21
C TRP A 86 6.72 1.95 -25.48
N ILE A 87 5.40 1.80 -25.64
CA ILE A 87 4.80 1.15 -26.82
C ILE A 87 5.13 1.94 -28.11
N PRO A 88 4.93 3.27 -28.19
CA PRO A 88 5.25 4.04 -29.39
C PRO A 88 6.74 3.98 -29.74
N THR A 89 7.63 4.12 -28.76
CA THR A 89 9.08 4.04 -28.98
C THR A 89 9.50 2.67 -29.50
N ARG A 90 8.91 1.59 -28.94
CA ARG A 90 9.20 0.22 -29.38
C ARG A 90 8.70 -0.04 -30.81
N ARG A 91 7.55 0.51 -31.20
CA ARG A 91 7.01 0.43 -32.57
C ARG A 91 7.89 1.19 -33.56
N ALA A 92 8.28 2.42 -33.24
CA ALA A 92 9.16 3.23 -34.08
C ALA A 92 10.52 2.53 -34.33
N ARG A 93 11.11 1.90 -33.31
CA ARG A 93 12.35 1.12 -33.46
C ARG A 93 12.23 -0.09 -34.39
N ARG A 94 11.01 -0.54 -34.70
CA ARG A 94 10.72 -1.65 -35.61
C ARG A 94 10.28 -1.17 -37.01
N GLY A 95 10.34 0.13 -37.30
CA GLY A 95 9.81 0.68 -38.55
C GLY A 95 8.28 0.73 -38.61
N LEU A 96 7.59 0.56 -37.47
CA LEU A 96 6.14 0.64 -37.37
C LEU A 96 5.71 2.03 -36.90
N CYS A 97 4.55 2.48 -37.38
CA CYS A 97 3.94 3.72 -36.95
C CYS A 97 3.73 3.71 -35.42
N PRO A 98 4.20 4.73 -34.67
CA PRO A 98 4.08 4.78 -33.22
C PRO A 98 2.62 4.82 -32.74
N ALA A 99 1.70 5.36 -33.55
CA ALA A 99 0.28 5.49 -33.23
C ALA A 99 -0.52 4.21 -33.50
N CYS A 100 -0.65 3.79 -34.77
CA CYS A 100 -1.48 2.65 -35.16
C CYS A 100 -0.73 1.31 -35.24
N GLY A 101 0.60 1.32 -35.41
CA GLY A 101 1.41 0.11 -35.59
C GLY A 101 1.53 -0.40 -37.03
N HIS A 102 1.03 0.33 -38.03
CA HIS A 102 1.20 0.00 -39.47
C HIS A 102 2.67 0.12 -39.90
N ASP A 103 3.12 -0.72 -40.84
CA ASP A 103 4.48 -0.67 -41.37
C ASP A 103 4.69 0.57 -42.24
N VAL A 104 5.60 1.46 -41.82
CA VAL A 104 5.90 2.72 -42.52
C VAL A 104 7.28 2.71 -43.18
N SER A 105 7.95 1.55 -43.24
CA SER A 105 9.29 1.42 -43.82
C SER A 105 9.37 1.83 -45.30
N ALA A 106 8.25 1.80 -46.03
CA ALA A 106 8.17 2.11 -47.46
C ALA A 106 7.61 3.52 -47.80
N THR A 107 7.19 4.32 -46.84
CA THR A 107 6.52 5.63 -47.08
C THR A 107 7.27 6.79 -46.42
N THR A 108 7.36 7.94 -47.11
CA THR A 108 8.38 8.98 -46.85
C THR A 108 7.94 10.17 -46.00
N SER A 109 6.68 10.29 -45.57
CA SER A 109 6.25 11.51 -44.85
C SER A 109 5.16 11.33 -43.79
N SER A 110 4.21 10.40 -43.98
CA SER A 110 3.12 10.17 -43.02
C SER A 110 2.57 8.74 -43.15
N CYS A 111 2.07 8.19 -42.04
CA CYS A 111 1.42 6.89 -42.03
C CYS A 111 0.16 6.91 -42.93
N PRO A 112 0.02 6.01 -43.91
CA PRO A 112 -1.12 6.01 -44.83
C PRO A 112 -2.46 5.67 -44.13
N GLU A 113 -2.42 4.95 -42.99
CA GLU A 113 -3.62 4.55 -42.27
C GLU A 113 -4.17 5.64 -41.35
N CYS A 114 -3.30 6.24 -40.53
CA CYS A 114 -3.73 7.16 -39.46
C CYS A 114 -3.27 8.60 -39.69
N GLY A 115 -2.48 8.87 -40.72
CA GLY A 115 -1.92 10.20 -41.01
C GLY A 115 -0.82 10.66 -40.06
N HIS A 116 -0.42 9.86 -39.07
CA HIS A 116 0.63 10.23 -38.11
C HIS A 116 1.97 10.46 -38.82
N ASP A 117 2.68 11.53 -38.46
CA ASP A 117 3.90 11.99 -39.14
C ASP A 117 5.17 11.20 -38.79
N GLY A 118 5.03 10.14 -38.00
CA GLY A 118 6.14 9.27 -37.58
C GLY A 118 7.00 9.85 -36.46
N ARG A 119 6.70 11.03 -35.91
CA ARG A 119 7.44 11.56 -34.76
C ARG A 119 7.26 10.65 -33.55
N THR A 120 8.37 10.32 -32.91
CA THR A 120 8.38 9.63 -31.63
C THR A 120 8.03 10.61 -30.51
N PRO A 121 7.31 10.15 -29.47
CA PRO A 121 7.06 10.96 -28.29
C PRO A 121 8.39 11.34 -27.63
N GLY A 122 8.47 12.56 -27.08
CA GLY A 122 9.65 13.04 -26.36
C GLY A 122 9.96 12.21 -25.11
N ALA A 123 11.13 12.46 -24.51
CA ALA A 123 11.52 11.83 -23.25
C ALA A 123 10.49 12.14 -22.16
N TYR A 124 10.13 11.12 -21.37
CA TYR A 124 9.23 11.27 -20.22
C TYR A 124 9.79 12.32 -19.26
N ARG A 125 8.94 13.27 -18.84
CA ARG A 125 9.31 14.31 -17.87
C ARG A 125 8.49 14.09 -16.61
N PHE A 126 9.20 13.86 -15.51
CA PHE A 126 8.60 13.80 -14.19
C PHE A 126 8.04 15.19 -13.82
N GLY A 127 6.73 15.28 -13.62
CA GLY A 127 6.02 16.54 -13.41
C GLY A 127 5.31 16.63 -12.07
N TRP A 128 4.89 17.84 -11.70
CA TRP A 128 4.12 18.07 -10.46
C TRP A 128 2.79 17.30 -10.41
N ALA A 129 2.15 17.09 -11.57
CA ALA A 129 0.91 16.30 -11.67
C ALA A 129 1.11 14.85 -11.17
N THR A 130 2.28 14.26 -11.42
CA THR A 130 2.64 12.92 -10.91
C THR A 130 2.71 12.89 -9.39
N ILE A 131 3.36 13.90 -8.80
CA ILE A 131 3.44 14.03 -7.34
C ILE A 131 2.04 14.18 -6.74
N GLN A 132 1.17 15.00 -7.35
CA GLN A 132 -0.21 15.19 -6.87
C GLN A 132 -1.04 13.89 -6.93
N ARG A 133 -0.99 13.16 -8.06
CA ARG A 133 -1.69 11.88 -8.21
C ARG A 133 -1.22 10.86 -7.18
N PHE A 134 0.10 10.70 -7.03
CA PHE A 134 0.67 9.78 -6.05
C PHE A 134 0.31 10.17 -4.62
N SER A 135 0.41 11.46 -4.27
CA SER A 135 0.05 11.97 -2.95
C SER A 135 -1.43 11.70 -2.62
N LEU A 136 -2.33 11.88 -3.60
CA LEU A 136 -3.75 11.59 -3.43
C LEU A 136 -4.00 10.09 -3.21
N MET A 137 -3.38 9.21 -4.02
CA MET A 137 -3.49 7.76 -3.85
C MET A 137 -2.94 7.30 -2.50
N LEU A 138 -1.79 7.85 -2.09
CA LEU A 138 -1.15 7.57 -0.80
C LEU A 138 -2.06 7.98 0.36
N LEU A 139 -2.62 9.19 0.31
CA LEU A 139 -3.54 9.69 1.33
C LEU A 139 -4.80 8.83 1.43
N LEU A 140 -5.42 8.48 0.30
CA LEU A 140 -6.62 7.63 0.27
C LEU A 140 -6.33 6.23 0.82
N GLY A 141 -5.26 5.58 0.36
CA GLY A 141 -4.86 4.26 0.85
C GLY A 141 -4.54 4.30 2.35
N TRP A 142 -3.83 5.32 2.82
CA TRP A 142 -3.53 5.51 4.23
C TRP A 142 -4.78 5.66 5.11
N LEU A 143 -5.73 6.51 4.71
CA LEU A 143 -6.99 6.69 5.42
C LEU A 143 -7.78 5.37 5.49
N ILE A 144 -7.92 4.67 4.37
CA ILE A 144 -8.62 3.38 4.30
C ILE A 144 -7.93 2.36 5.21
N GLY A 145 -6.61 2.23 5.12
CA GLY A 145 -5.83 1.28 5.92
C GLY A 145 -5.93 1.54 7.42
N CYS A 146 -5.86 2.81 7.86
CA CYS A 146 -6.01 3.17 9.28
C CYS A 146 -7.42 2.90 9.81
N VAL A 147 -8.46 3.25 9.04
CA VAL A 147 -9.86 3.01 9.45
C VAL A 147 -10.16 1.52 9.55
N VAL A 148 -9.75 0.73 8.56
CA VAL A 148 -9.91 -0.74 8.58
C VAL A 148 -9.09 -1.36 9.70
N GLY A 149 -7.87 -0.88 9.93
CA GLY A 149 -6.99 -1.35 11.00
C GLY A 149 -7.53 -1.10 12.41
N GLU A 150 -8.12 0.08 12.64
CA GLU A 150 -8.77 0.40 13.92
C GLU A 150 -10.04 -0.43 14.13
N TRP A 151 -10.89 -0.55 13.10
CA TRP A 151 -12.07 -1.42 13.17
C TRP A 151 -11.71 -2.87 13.45
N TRP A 152 -10.66 -3.39 12.79
CA TRP A 152 -10.16 -4.75 13.00
C TRP A 152 -9.64 -4.95 14.42
N SER A 153 -8.82 -4.03 14.92
CA SER A 153 -8.27 -4.09 16.28
C SER A 153 -9.38 -4.03 17.34
N TRP A 154 -10.38 -3.17 17.13
CA TRP A 154 -11.55 -3.09 18.00
C TRP A 154 -12.37 -4.38 18.00
N ARG A 155 -12.55 -5.00 16.84
CA ARG A 155 -13.27 -6.27 16.69
C ARG A 155 -12.54 -7.41 17.41
N ASP A 156 -11.22 -7.53 17.22
CA ASP A 156 -10.35 -8.53 17.87
C ASP A 156 -10.45 -8.42 19.40
N GLU A 157 -10.27 -7.22 19.94
CA GLU A 157 -10.35 -6.94 21.37
C GLU A 157 -11.76 -7.21 21.93
N SER A 158 -12.81 -6.75 21.23
CA SER A 158 -14.20 -6.97 21.66
C SER A 158 -14.58 -8.45 21.65
N GLY A 159 -14.09 -9.21 20.65
CA GLY A 159 -14.29 -10.65 20.57
C GLY A 159 -13.64 -11.37 21.74
N PHE A 160 -12.38 -11.07 22.02
CA PHE A 160 -11.66 -11.70 23.12
C PHE A 160 -12.27 -11.39 24.48
N ARG A 161 -12.67 -10.14 24.73
CA ARG A 161 -13.38 -9.74 25.95
C ARG A 161 -14.60 -10.63 26.22
N ARG A 162 -15.48 -10.78 25.21
CA ARG A 162 -16.70 -11.60 25.32
C ARG A 162 -16.38 -13.07 25.59
N SER A 163 -15.32 -13.60 24.99
CA SER A 163 -14.88 -14.98 25.22
C SER A 163 -14.45 -15.19 26.68
N VAL A 164 -13.70 -14.25 27.26
CA VAL A 164 -13.27 -14.33 28.67
C VAL A 164 -14.46 -14.18 29.64
N GLU A 165 -15.37 -13.25 29.36
CA GLU A 165 -16.59 -13.03 30.16
C GLU A 165 -17.51 -14.27 30.17
N THR A 166 -17.54 -15.03 29.08
CA THR A 166 -18.38 -16.24 28.96
C THR A 166 -17.76 -17.47 29.62
N ALA A 167 -16.42 -17.55 29.75
CA ALA A 167 -15.71 -18.74 30.23
C ALA A 167 -15.78 -18.98 31.76
N GLY A 168 -16.28 -18.01 32.54
CA GLY A 168 -16.41 -18.16 34.00
C GLY A 168 -15.06 -18.19 34.77
N SER A 169 -15.11 -18.14 36.11
CA SER A 169 -13.95 -17.76 36.95
C SER A 169 -12.76 -18.74 36.96
N ILE A 170 -12.99 -20.04 36.84
CA ILE A 170 -11.91 -21.06 36.93
C ILE A 170 -11.15 -21.13 35.60
N GLU A 171 -11.87 -21.15 34.48
CA GLU A 171 -11.29 -21.22 33.14
C GLU A 171 -10.77 -19.86 32.66
N ALA A 172 -11.32 -18.75 33.16
CA ALA A 172 -10.85 -17.38 32.91
C ALA A 172 -9.39 -17.16 33.29
N SER A 173 -8.87 -17.86 34.32
CA SER A 173 -7.47 -17.74 34.71
C SER A 173 -6.51 -18.27 33.62
N ILE A 174 -6.91 -19.33 32.91
CA ILE A 174 -6.14 -19.99 31.84
C ILE A 174 -6.43 -19.32 30.48
N SER A 175 -7.68 -18.92 30.21
CA SER A 175 -8.10 -18.25 28.97
C SER A 175 -7.80 -16.75 28.93
N SER A 176 -7.21 -16.20 29.99
CA SER A 176 -6.81 -14.78 30.10
C SER A 176 -5.76 -14.34 29.09
N ARG A 177 -5.17 -15.24 28.28
CA ARG A 177 -4.14 -14.92 27.29
C ARG A 177 -4.45 -15.50 25.92
N ARG A 178 -4.34 -14.66 24.88
CA ARG A 178 -4.52 -15.06 23.49
C ARG A 178 -3.55 -14.32 22.59
N HIS A 179 -3.11 -14.95 21.51
CA HIS A 179 -2.47 -14.22 20.41
C HIS A 179 -3.50 -13.27 19.77
N ARG A 180 -3.04 -12.10 19.34
CA ARG A 180 -3.88 -11.21 18.50
C ARG A 180 -4.18 -11.88 17.17
N GLU A 181 -5.27 -11.48 16.54
CA GLU A 181 -5.59 -11.96 15.21
C GLU A 181 -4.61 -11.38 14.16
N TRP A 182 -4.40 -12.11 13.06
CA TRP A 182 -3.58 -11.64 11.94
C TRP A 182 -4.05 -10.24 11.50
N PRO A 183 -3.16 -9.28 11.21
CA PRO A 183 -1.72 -9.43 10.96
C PRO A 183 -0.81 -9.15 12.18
N ALA A 184 -1.36 -9.18 13.40
CA ALA A 184 -0.64 -8.89 14.64
C ALA A 184 -0.41 -10.14 15.52
N ASP A 185 -0.44 -11.34 14.93
CA ASP A 185 -0.36 -12.64 15.61
C ASP A 185 0.92 -12.88 16.43
N GLY A 186 1.98 -12.13 16.14
CA GLY A 186 3.21 -12.11 16.94
C GLY A 186 3.05 -11.51 18.35
N PHE A 187 1.92 -10.86 18.66
CA PHE A 187 1.68 -10.19 19.93
C PHE A 187 0.64 -10.92 20.78
N ILE A 188 0.91 -11.06 22.08
CA ILE A 188 -0.01 -11.69 23.04
C ILE A 188 -0.77 -10.61 23.79
N MET A 189 -2.09 -10.73 23.82
CA MET A 189 -2.96 -9.93 24.65
C MET A 189 -3.42 -10.70 25.88
N ALA A 190 -3.52 -10.00 27.01
CA ALA A 190 -4.20 -10.50 28.20
C ALA A 190 -5.36 -9.60 28.59
N TYR A 191 -6.42 -10.20 29.12
CA TYR A 191 -7.58 -9.48 29.64
C TYR A 191 -7.90 -9.96 31.05
N ASP A 192 -7.93 -9.02 31.98
CA ASP A 192 -8.39 -9.22 33.35
C ASP A 192 -9.68 -8.39 33.55
N PRO A 193 -10.81 -8.97 34.00
CA PRO A 193 -12.04 -8.21 34.24
C PRO A 193 -11.87 -7.04 35.24
N ALA A 194 -10.94 -7.13 36.19
CA ALA A 194 -10.71 -6.09 37.19
C ALA A 194 -9.78 -4.97 36.66
N GLU A 195 -8.81 -5.31 35.82
CA GLU A 195 -7.72 -4.40 35.44
C GLU A 195 -7.73 -4.04 33.94
N GLY A 196 -8.61 -4.65 33.16
CA GLY A 196 -8.75 -4.47 31.73
C GLY A 196 -7.69 -5.19 30.90
N PHE A 197 -7.42 -4.65 29.71
CA PHE A 197 -6.41 -5.21 28.82
C PHE A 197 -4.98 -4.90 29.29
N ARG A 198 -4.11 -5.91 29.20
CA ARG A 198 -2.70 -5.80 29.57
C ARG A 198 -1.79 -6.35 28.49
N SER A 199 -0.67 -5.67 28.31
CA SER A 199 0.44 -6.16 27.50
C SER A 199 1.15 -7.28 28.25
N VAL A 200 1.19 -8.48 27.70
CA VAL A 200 2.06 -9.53 28.23
C VAL A 200 3.40 -9.35 27.53
N LYS A 201 4.44 -8.94 28.26
CA LYS A 201 5.81 -9.07 27.75
C LYS A 201 5.99 -10.55 27.39
N LEU A 202 6.34 -10.85 26.13
CA LEU A 202 6.75 -12.18 25.74
C LEU A 202 7.82 -12.62 26.74
N ARG A 203 7.43 -13.50 27.66
CA ARG A 203 8.35 -14.06 28.65
C ARG A 203 9.40 -14.74 27.79
N GLY A 204 10.63 -14.23 27.85
CA GLY A 204 11.63 -14.37 26.79
C GLY A 204 11.56 -15.73 26.11
N TRP A 205 11.55 -15.72 24.77
CA TRP A 205 11.53 -16.91 23.91
C TRP A 205 12.22 -18.07 24.63
N PRO A 206 11.54 -19.21 24.85
CA PRO A 206 12.12 -20.31 25.59
C PRO A 206 13.50 -20.55 24.99
N ARG A 207 14.56 -20.25 25.77
CA ARG A 207 15.92 -20.41 25.26
C ARG A 207 16.00 -21.85 24.82
N ILE A 208 16.37 -22.07 23.56
CA ILE A 208 16.54 -23.42 23.03
C ILE A 208 17.45 -24.14 24.03
N PRO A 209 16.98 -25.22 24.68
CA PRO A 209 17.78 -25.90 25.70
C PRO A 209 19.13 -26.28 25.09
N GLY A 210 20.22 -25.77 25.66
CA GLY A 210 21.58 -26.01 25.16
C GLY A 210 22.17 -24.95 24.22
N TRP A 211 21.42 -23.93 23.80
CA TRP A 211 22.02 -22.79 23.10
C TRP A 211 22.88 -21.97 24.07
N LYS A 212 24.19 -21.94 23.81
CA LYS A 212 25.14 -21.02 24.43
C LYS A 212 25.58 -20.02 23.34
N PRO A 213 25.60 -18.71 23.61
CA PRO A 213 26.25 -17.78 22.71
C PRO A 213 27.71 -18.23 22.52
N ARG A 214 28.19 -18.16 21.28
CA ARG A 214 29.59 -18.44 20.95
C ARG A 214 30.39 -17.21 21.36
N ASP A 215 31.33 -17.37 22.29
CA ASP A 215 32.16 -16.28 22.83
C ASP A 215 33.31 -15.87 21.88
N ASP A 216 33.36 -16.41 20.66
CA ASP A 216 34.49 -16.34 19.73
C ASP A 216 34.26 -15.44 18.49
N LEU A 217 33.41 -14.41 18.57
CA LEU A 217 33.20 -13.41 17.51
C LEU A 217 33.50 -11.98 17.95
#